data_AF-A0A124IHZ2-F1
#
_entry.id   AF-A0A124IHZ2-F1
#
_cell.length_a   1.000
_cell.length_b   1.000
_cell.length_c   1.000
_cell.angle_alpha   90.00
_cell.angle_beta   90.00
_cell.angle_gamma   90.00
#
_symmetry.space_group_name_H-M   'P 1'
#
loop_
_entity.id
_entity.type
_entity.pdbx_description
1 polymer ?
#
loop_
_entity_poly.entity_id
_entity_poly.type
_entity_poly.pdbx_seq_one_letter_code
_entity_poly.pdbx_strand_id
1 'polypeptide(L)' 'MSAVVHITPREAPGGVPPRMLERLTEAAFGQRRKMLRQSLKGVPGAVEALETLGIDPQRRAETLSVADFVELARALGK' A
#
# COMPACT_ATOMS: atom_id res chain seq x y z
N MET A 1 14.48 12.79 23.62
CA MET A 1 13.61 11.79 24.27
C MET A 1 13.88 10.46 23.56
N SER A 2 14.27 9.42 24.30
CA SER A 2 14.59 8.11 23.73
C SER A 2 13.51 7.10 24.09
N ALA A 3 13.30 6.09 23.24
CA ALA A 3 12.34 5.01 23.46
C ALA A 3 12.97 3.66 23.09
N VAL A 4 12.53 2.59 23.76
CA VAL A 4 12.88 1.19 23.44
C VAL A 4 11.63 0.51 22.90
N VAL A 5 11.75 -0.16 21.75
CA VAL A 5 10.68 -0.95 21.13
C VAL A 5 11.15 -2.38 20.91
N HIS A 6 10.24 -3.35 21.08
CA HIS A 6 10.49 -4.75 20.78
C HIS A 6 9.65 -5.15 19.56
N ILE A 7 10.29 -5.73 18.55
CA ILE A 7 9.66 -6.16 17.31
C ILE A 7 9.86 -7.67 17.18
N THR A 8 8.76 -8.42 17.11
CA THR A 8 8.79 -9.85 16.81
C THR A 8 8.29 -10.07 15.38
N PRO A 9 9.09 -10.69 14.50
CA PRO A 9 8.65 -11.00 13.14
C PRO A 9 7.39 -11.86 13.14
N ARG A 10 6.43 -11.50 12.29
CA ARG A 10 5.29 -12.35 11.95
C ARG A 10 5.57 -13.04 10.61
N GLU A 11 4.82 -14.09 10.34
CA GLU A 11 4.82 -14.70 9.01
C GLU A 11 4.43 -13.67 7.94
N ALA A 12 5.16 -13.69 6.82
CA ALA A 12 4.89 -12.78 5.72
C ALA A 12 3.57 -13.13 5.04
N PRO A 13 2.77 -12.14 4.58
CA PRO A 13 1.56 -12.42 3.83
C PRO A 13 1.87 -13.24 2.57
N GLY A 14 1.22 -14.40 2.45
CA GLY A 14 1.37 -15.26 1.28
C GLY A 14 0.95 -14.55 -0.02
N GLY A 15 1.69 -14.82 -1.10
CA GLY A 15 1.39 -14.32 -2.44
C GLY A 15 1.62 -12.82 -2.62
N VAL A 16 2.35 -12.15 -1.72
CA VAL A 16 2.62 -10.71 -1.79
C VAL A 16 4.11 -10.48 -2.06
N PRO A 17 4.49 -10.02 -3.26
CA PRO A 17 5.87 -9.68 -3.55
C PRO A 17 6.32 -8.48 -2.69
N PRO A 18 7.37 -8.61 -1.85
CA PRO A 18 7.80 -7.51 -0.97
C PRO A 18 8.12 -6.23 -1.74
N ARG A 19 8.76 -6.34 -2.90
CA ARG A 19 9.07 -5.20 -3.78
C ARG A 19 7.84 -4.45 -4.28
N MET A 20 6.71 -5.14 -4.48
CA MET A 20 5.47 -4.49 -4.89
C MET A 20 4.88 -3.68 -3.73
N LEU A 21 4.89 -4.25 -2.52
CA LEU A 21 4.45 -3.56 -1.31
C LEU A 21 5.31 -2.32 -1.01
N GLU A 22 6.63 -2.44 -1.15
CA GLU A 22 7.58 -1.31 -1.04
C GLU A 22 7.24 -0.21 -2.05
N ARG A 23 7.12 -0.55 -3.33
CA ARG A 23 6.80 0.43 -4.39
C ARG A 23 5.47 1.12 -4.17
N LEU A 24 4.44 0.39 -3.74
CA LEU A 24 3.12 0.95 -3.45
C LEU A 24 3.17 1.93 -2.27
N THR A 25 3.80 1.53 -1.17
CA THR A 25 3.90 2.36 0.03
C THR A 25 4.77 3.60 -0.24
N GLU A 26 5.87 3.46 -0.99
CA GLU A 26 6.69 4.58 -1.45
C GLU A 26 5.88 5.59 -2.26
N ALA A 27 5.15 5.14 -3.29
CA ALA A 27 4.34 6.03 -4.12
C ALA A 27 3.21 6.70 -3.33
N ALA A 28 2.52 5.93 -2.48
CA ALA A 28 1.40 6.42 -1.67
C ALA A 28 1.85 7.48 -0.64
N PHE A 29 2.92 7.19 0.12
CA PHE A 29 3.41 8.07 1.17
C PHE A 29 4.36 9.17 0.67
N GLY A 30 5.02 9.00 -0.48
CA GLY A 30 5.76 10.07 -1.16
C GLY A 30 4.87 11.24 -1.55
N GLN A 31 3.56 10.99 -1.73
CA GLN A 31 2.52 12.00 -1.93
C GLN A 31 1.43 11.90 -0.85
N ARG A 32 1.80 11.71 0.42
CA ARG A 32 0.89 11.40 1.55
C ARG A 32 -0.41 12.22 1.63
N ARG A 33 -0.38 13.52 1.26
CA ARG A 33 -1.53 14.43 1.33
C ARG A 33 -2.40 14.45 0.06
N LYS A 34 -2.04 13.68 -0.98
CA LYS A 34 -2.82 13.53 -2.21
C LYS A 34 -3.74 12.31 -2.11
N MET A 35 -4.80 12.34 -2.92
CA MET A 35 -5.68 11.19 -3.15
C MET A 35 -4.89 10.02 -3.74
N LEU A 36 -5.24 8.78 -3.42
CA LEU A 36 -4.59 7.56 -3.91
C LEU A 36 -4.54 7.51 -5.44
N ARG A 37 -5.60 7.92 -6.13
CA ARG A 37 -5.61 8.01 -7.59
C ARG A 37 -4.49 8.88 -8.16
N GLN A 38 -4.01 9.87 -7.40
CA GLN A 38 -2.91 10.74 -7.80
C GLN A 38 -1.56 10.20 -7.35
N SER A 39 -1.49 9.70 -6.12
CA SER A 39 -0.26 9.14 -5.56
C SER A 39 0.18 7.85 -6.28
N LEU A 40 -0.78 7.03 -6.71
CA LEU A 40 -0.55 5.72 -7.31
C LEU A 40 -0.55 5.71 -8.83
N LYS A 41 -0.81 6.84 -9.51
CA LYS A 41 -0.87 6.90 -10.98
C LYS A 41 0.42 6.45 -11.71
N GLY A 42 1.56 6.48 -11.01
CA GLY A 42 2.86 6.02 -11.52
C GLY A 42 3.15 4.54 -11.28
N VAL A 43 2.23 3.81 -10.64
CA VAL A 43 2.32 2.38 -10.41
C VAL A 43 1.33 1.69 -11.36
N PRO A 44 1.82 0.96 -12.39
CA PRO A 44 0.94 0.32 -13.37
C PRO A 44 -0.10 -0.59 -12.73
N GLY A 45 -1.36 -0.46 -13.14
CA GLY A 45 -2.49 -1.26 -12.66
C GLY A 45 -3.01 -0.89 -11.26
N ALA A 46 -2.32 -0.01 -10.53
CA ALA A 46 -2.67 0.25 -9.13
C ALA A 46 -4.00 0.99 -8.96
N VAL A 47 -4.34 1.89 -9.90
CA VAL A 47 -5.60 2.65 -9.82
C VAL A 47 -6.78 1.74 -10.12
N GLU A 48 -6.65 0.86 -11.10
CA GLU A 48 -7.64 -0.16 -11.47
C GLU A 48 -7.80 -1.20 -10.35
N ALA A 49 -6.71 -1.55 -9.66
CA ALA A 49 -6.75 -2.45 -8.51
C ALA A 49 -7.50 -1.85 -7.32
N LEU A 50 -7.42 -0.52 -7.09
CA LEU A 50 -8.23 0.14 -6.06
C LEU A 50 -9.73 -0.09 -6.31
N GLU A 51 -10.18 0.13 -7.54
CA GLU A 51 -11.58 -0.05 -7.94
C GLU A 51 -12.02 -1.50 -7.79
N THR A 52 -11.19 -2.43 -8.27
CA THR A 52 -11.45 -3.88 -8.19
C THR A 52 -11.58 -4.36 -6.74
N LEU A 53 -10.81 -3.77 -5.82
CA LEU A 53 -10.82 -4.09 -4.39
C LEU A 53 -11.85 -3.27 -3.59
N GLY A 54 -12.62 -2.39 -4.23
CA GLY A 54 -13.59 -1.52 -3.56
C GLY A 54 -12.96 -0.45 -2.66
N ILE A 55 -11.70 -0.10 -2.89
CA ILE A 55 -10.99 0.96 -2.17
C ILE A 55 -11.26 2.29 -2.87
N ASP A 56 -11.90 3.24 -2.18
CA ASP A 56 -12.16 4.58 -2.71
C ASP A 56 -10.85 5.28 -3.16
N PRO A 57 -10.67 5.57 -4.47
CA PRO A 57 -9.47 6.22 -4.98
C PRO A 57 -9.27 7.67 -4.50
N GLN A 58 -10.28 8.27 -3.88
CA GLN A 58 -10.21 9.61 -3.26
C GLN A 58 -9.62 9.59 -1.85
N ARG A 59 -9.48 8.42 -1.22
CA ARG A 59 -8.81 8.28 0.08
C ARG A 59 -7.35 8.73 0.00
N ARG A 60 -6.76 9.02 1.17
CA ARG A 60 -5.33 9.33 1.32
C ARG A 60 -4.59 8.11 1.87
N ALA A 61 -3.30 7.99 1.56
CA ALA A 61 -2.46 6.85 1.97
C ALA A 61 -2.54 6.55 3.48
N GLU A 62 -2.49 7.59 4.31
CA GLU A 62 -2.55 7.46 5.78
C GLU A 62 -3.88 6.93 6.31
N THR A 63 -4.93 6.90 5.48
CA THR A 63 -6.23 6.35 5.89
C THR A 63 -6.33 4.86 5.64
N LEU A 64 -5.45 4.27 4.80
CA LEU A 64 -5.46 2.85 4.49
C LEU A 64 -4.93 2.02 5.66
N SER A 65 -5.50 0.83 5.83
CA SER A 65 -4.95 -0.17 6.72
C SER A 65 -3.72 -0.86 6.11
N VAL A 66 -2.90 -1.52 6.92
CA VAL A 66 -1.82 -2.38 6.41
C VAL A 66 -2.40 -3.50 5.53
N ALA A 67 -3.56 -4.06 5.88
CA ALA A 67 -4.23 -5.09 5.09
C ALA A 67 -4.63 -4.57 3.70
N ASP A 68 -5.09 -3.32 3.60
CA ASP A 68 -5.44 -2.70 2.30
C ASP A 68 -4.23 -2.67 1.36
N PHE A 69 -3.05 -2.31 1.87
CA PHE A 69 -1.81 -2.31 1.10
C PHE A 69 -1.35 -3.73 0.72
N VAL A 70 -1.54 -4.71 1.60
CA VAL A 70 -1.23 -6.12 1.34
C VAL A 70 -2.10 -6.67 0.22
N GLU A 71 -3.41 -6.40 0.22
CA GLU A 71 -4.32 -6.83 -0.86
C GLU A 71 -4.04 -6.13 -2.18
N LEU A 72 -3.74 -4.82 -2.17
CA LEU A 72 -3.28 -4.11 -3.37
C LEU A 72 -2.01 -4.72 -3.95
N ALA A 73 -1.01 -5.00 -3.11
CA ALA A 73 0.24 -5.60 -3.53
C ALA A 73 0.03 -7.03 -4.08
N ARG A 74 -0.89 -7.80 -3.49
CA ARG A 74 -1.28 -9.14 -3.98
C ARG A 74 -1.93 -9.06 -5.36
N ALA A 75 -2.84 -8.11 -5.55
CA ALA A 75 -3.55 -7.93 -6.82
C ALA A 75 -2.62 -7.55 -7.97
N LEU A 76 -1.56 -6.79 -7.69
CA LEU A 76 -0.55 -6.35 -8.66
C LEU A 76 0.63 -7.32 -8.82
N GLY A 77 0.77 -8.29 -7.92
CA GLY A 77 1.90 -9.23 -7.86
C GLY A 77 1.78 -10.47 -8.73
N LYS A 78 0.92 -10.44 -9.76
CA LYS A 78 0.81 -11.50 -10.77
C LYS A 78 1.73 -11.25 -11.95
#